data_AF-A0A2N5H8L4-F1
#
_entry.id   AF-A0A2N5H8L4-F1
#
_cell.length_a   1.000
_cell.length_b   1.000
_cell.length_c   1.000
_cell.angle_alpha   90.00
_cell.angle_beta   90.00
_cell.angle_gamma   90.00
#
_symmetry.space_group_name_H-M   'P 1'
#
loop_
_entity.id
_entity.type
_entity.pdbx_description
1 polymer ?
#
loop_
_entity_poly.entity_id
_entity_poly.type
_entity_poly.pdbx_seq_one_letter_code
_entity_poly.pdbx_strand_id
1 'polypeptide(L)'
;MVKIDAIARRILGWKLNRWDRWYDYEKGKFIHESDFQPEQNIDHAMLIVERLEELGYSYQIKGLSKVCFNDICATGDTLAQAITNAAYEIVEQHSFLDSTRLWQKLC
;
A
#
# COMPACT_ATOMS: atom_id res chain seq x y z
N MET A 1 4.28 7.05 -8.94
CA MET A 1 4.22 5.96 -9.94
C MET A 1 4.62 4.62 -9.34
N VAL A 2 5.91 4.32 -9.12
CA VAL A 2 6.36 3.00 -8.59
C VAL A 2 5.71 2.65 -7.25
N LYS A 3 5.70 3.59 -6.31
CA LYS A 3 5.08 3.43 -4.98
C LYS A 3 3.60 3.04 -5.05
N ILE A 4 2.81 3.82 -5.82
CA ILE A 4 1.37 3.62 -5.94
C ILE A 4 1.07 2.29 -6.66
N ASP A 5 1.81 1.95 -7.72
CA ASP A 5 1.65 0.67 -8.41
C ASP A 5 1.95 -0.52 -7.48
N ALA A 6 3.01 -0.42 -6.68
CA ALA A 6 3.38 -1.46 -5.72
C ALA A 6 2.26 -1.68 -4.69
N ILE A 7 1.70 -0.60 -4.13
CA ILE A 7 0.58 -0.66 -3.18
C ILE A 7 -0.67 -1.24 -3.85
N ALA A 8 -1.06 -0.72 -5.02
CA ALA A 8 -2.26 -1.17 -5.74
C ALA A 8 -2.20 -2.68 -6.02
N ARG A 9 -1.03 -3.20 -6.38
CA ARG A 9 -0.86 -4.61 -6.74
C ARG A 9 -0.68 -5.53 -5.55
N ARG A 10 0.05 -5.10 -4.51
CA ARG A 10 0.44 -5.97 -3.39
C ARG A 10 -0.50 -5.89 -2.19
N ILE A 11 -1.08 -4.73 -1.94
CA ILE A 11 -2.03 -4.53 -0.83
C ILE A 11 -3.46 -4.64 -1.35
N LEU A 12 -3.82 -3.86 -2.36
CA LEU A 12 -5.20 -3.83 -2.89
C LEU A 12 -5.50 -5.00 -3.84
N GLY A 13 -4.48 -5.72 -4.32
CA GLY A 13 -4.64 -6.89 -5.18
C GLY A 13 -5.11 -6.57 -6.60
N TRP A 14 -5.09 -5.30 -7.01
CA TRP A 14 -5.47 -4.90 -8.37
C TRP A 14 -4.40 -5.33 -9.37
N LYS A 15 -4.80 -5.77 -10.56
CA LYS A 15 -3.81 -6.11 -11.61
C LYS A 15 -3.63 -4.96 -12.56
N LEU A 16 -2.38 -4.78 -12.99
CA LEU A 16 -2.05 -3.86 -14.07
C LEU A 16 -2.77 -4.32 -15.33
N ASN A 17 -3.65 -3.47 -15.86
CA ASN A 17 -4.36 -3.72 -17.11
C ASN A 17 -3.71 -2.97 -18.27
N ARG A 18 -3.31 -1.71 -18.01
CA ARG A 18 -2.59 -0.84 -18.93
C ARG A 18 -1.67 0.08 -18.12
N TRP A 19 -0.74 0.77 -18.76
CA TRP A 19 0.20 1.69 -18.12
C TRP A 19 -0.46 2.77 -17.23
N ASP A 20 -1.73 3.13 -17.50
CA ASP A 20 -2.52 4.15 -16.79
C ASP A 20 -3.66 3.57 -15.93
N ARG A 21 -3.85 2.24 -15.92
CA ARG A 21 -5.04 1.61 -15.35
C ARG A 21 -4.77 0.28 -14.67
N TRP A 22 -5.40 0.14 -13.51
CA TRP A 22 -5.54 -1.13 -12.81
C TRP A 22 -6.96 -1.69 -12.97
N TYR A 23 -7.10 -3.00 -12.79
CA TYR A 23 -8.39 -3.68 -12.72
C TYR A 23 -8.57 -4.30 -11.33
N ASP A 24 -9.67 -3.89 -10.69
CA ASP A 24 -10.14 -4.42 -9.43
C ASP A 24 -11.09 -5.60 -9.71
N TYR A 25 -10.64 -6.81 -9.41
CA TYR A 25 -11.42 -8.04 -9.62
C TYR A 25 -12.55 -8.22 -8.62
N GLU A 26 -12.42 -7.66 -7.41
CA GLU A 26 -13.45 -7.77 -6.38
C GLU A 26 -14.65 -6.91 -6.76
N LYS A 27 -14.40 -5.72 -7.31
CA LYS A 27 -15.46 -4.76 -7.71
C LYS A 27 -15.77 -4.78 -9.21
N GLY A 28 -15.02 -5.53 -10.01
CA GLY A 28 -15.21 -5.65 -11.46
C GLY A 28 -15.00 -4.34 -12.24
N LYS A 29 -14.17 -3.41 -11.74
CA LYS A 29 -14.01 -2.05 -12.29
C LYS A 29 -12.57 -1.73 -12.67
N PHE A 30 -12.43 -0.83 -13.66
CA PHE A 30 -11.15 -0.24 -14.01
C PHE A 30 -10.91 1.03 -13.20
N ILE A 31 -9.69 1.23 -12.76
CA ILE A 31 -9.27 2.36 -11.92
C ILE A 31 -8.13 3.06 -12.62
N HIS A 32 -8.35 4.31 -13.02
CA HIS A 32 -7.32 5.12 -13.65
C HIS A 32 -6.37 5.68 -12.59
N GLU A 33 -5.12 5.98 -12.96
CA GLU A 33 -4.13 6.57 -12.05
C GLU A 33 -4.58 7.90 -11.41
N SER A 34 -5.40 8.66 -12.13
CA SER A 34 -6.02 9.90 -11.62
C SER A 34 -7.05 9.64 -10.53
N ASP A 35 -7.69 8.47 -10.55
CA ASP A 35 -8.80 8.13 -9.66
C ASP A 35 -8.28 7.51 -8.35
N PHE A 36 -6.98 7.24 -8.25
CA PHE A 36 -6.35 6.71 -7.05
C PHE A 36 -5.04 7.45 -6.74
N GLN A 37 -5.18 8.55 -5.99
CA GLN A 37 -4.10 9.43 -5.54
C GLN A 37 -3.98 9.46 -4.01
N PRO A 38 -3.51 8.38 -3.36
CA PRO A 38 -3.49 8.26 -1.90
C PRO A 38 -2.53 9.21 -1.18
N GLU A 39 -1.53 9.79 -1.88
CA GLU A 39 -0.66 10.80 -1.28
C GLU A 39 -1.35 12.17 -1.13
N GLN A 40 -2.37 12.44 -1.95
CA GLN A 40 -3.05 13.74 -2.03
C GLN A 40 -4.48 13.70 -1.48
N ASN A 41 -5.12 12.54 -1.52
CA ASN A 41 -6.49 12.34 -1.06
C ASN A 41 -6.52 11.35 0.11
N ILE A 42 -6.98 11.82 1.26
CA ILE A 42 -7.08 11.02 2.48
C ILE A 42 -8.05 9.85 2.34
N ASP A 43 -9.15 9.99 1.61
CA ASP A 43 -10.13 8.91 1.42
C ASP A 43 -9.49 7.73 0.68
N HIS A 44 -8.65 8.04 -0.32
CA HIS A 44 -7.87 7.03 -1.03
C HIS A 44 -6.82 6.37 -0.14
N ALA A 45 -6.19 7.13 0.75
CA ALA A 45 -5.24 6.59 1.72
C ALA A 45 -5.94 5.66 2.73
N MET A 46 -7.16 6.00 3.15
CA MET A 46 -7.94 5.17 4.08
C MET A 46 -8.35 3.83 3.47
N LEU A 47 -8.56 3.73 2.14
CA LEU A 47 -8.75 2.43 1.48
C LEU A 47 -7.55 1.49 1.69
N ILE A 48 -6.34 2.03 1.78
CA ILE A 48 -5.14 1.26 2.08
C ILE A 48 -5.15 0.79 3.53
N VAL A 49 -5.55 1.68 4.45
CA VAL A 49 -5.69 1.35 5.88
C VAL A 49 -6.66 0.20 6.06
N GLU A 50 -7.89 0.32 5.54
CA GLU A 50 -8.93 -0.70 5.62
C GLU A 50 -8.42 -2.06 5.13
N ARG A 51 -7.77 -2.06 3.95
CA ARG A 51 -7.24 -3.31 3.39
C ARG A 51 -6.10 -3.90 4.23
N LEU A 52 -5.22 -3.07 4.79
CA LEU A 52 -4.16 -3.55 5.67
C LEU A 52 -4.73 -4.11 6.98
N GLU A 53 -5.79 -3.51 7.52
CA GLU A 53 -6.49 -4.03 8.70
C GLU A 53 -7.14 -5.39 8.44
N GLU A 54 -7.77 -5.57 7.27
CA GLU A 54 -8.28 -6.88 6.82
C GLU A 54 -7.17 -7.94 6.71
N LEU A 55 -5.94 -7.52 6.37
CA LEU A 55 -4.76 -8.37 6.31
C LEU A 55 -4.12 -8.61 7.70
N GLY A 56 -4.66 -8.02 8.76
CA GLY A 56 -4.22 -8.22 10.15
C GLY A 56 -3.21 -7.20 10.66
N TYR A 57 -3.02 -6.07 9.97
CA TYR A 57 -2.23 -4.95 10.49
C TYR A 57 -3.05 -4.07 11.44
N SER A 58 -2.42 -3.58 12.50
CA SER A 58 -3.03 -2.59 13.39
C SER A 58 -2.58 -1.18 13.00
N TYR A 59 -3.52 -0.34 12.58
CA TYR A 59 -3.26 1.05 12.24
C TYR A 59 -3.29 1.96 13.48
N GLN A 60 -2.27 2.80 13.62
CA GLN A 60 -2.14 3.76 14.72
C GLN A 60 -1.57 5.09 14.23
N ILE A 61 -2.16 6.18 14.69
CA ILE A 61 -1.66 7.54 14.45
C ILE A 61 -0.79 7.95 15.64
N LYS A 62 0.50 8.26 15.40
CA LYS A 62 1.50 8.64 16.43
C LYS A 62 1.99 10.08 16.25
N GLY A 63 1.06 11.00 16.03
CA GLY A 63 1.32 12.43 15.83
C GLY A 63 0.52 13.00 14.66
N LEU A 64 0.79 14.25 14.28
CA LEU A 64 0.05 14.94 13.21
C LEU A 64 0.32 14.36 11.82
N SER A 65 1.52 13.81 11.59
CA SER A 65 1.91 13.29 10.28
C SER A 65 2.77 12.03 10.37
N LYS A 66 2.62 11.28 11.47
CA LYS A 66 3.27 9.99 11.70
C LYS A 66 2.21 8.93 11.92
N VAL A 67 2.32 7.85 11.16
CA VAL A 67 1.43 6.68 11.28
C VAL A 67 2.24 5.41 11.37
N CYS A 68 1.67 4.41 12.00
CA CYS A 68 2.26 3.09 12.16
C CYS A 68 1.23 2.03 11.79
N PHE A 69 1.71 0.99 11.12
CA PHE A 69 1.02 -0.27 10.94
C PHE A 69 1.84 -1.34 11.68
N ASN A 70 1.33 -1.80 12.81
CA ASN A 70 2.11 -2.59 13.78
C ASN A 70 3.41 -1.84 14.16
N ASP A 71 4.56 -2.42 13.86
CA ASP A 71 5.88 -1.87 14.16
C ASP A 71 6.46 -1.02 13.01
N ILE A 72 5.79 -1.00 11.85
CA ILE A 72 6.26 -0.26 10.67
C ILE A 72 5.64 1.14 10.71
N CYS A 73 6.48 2.15 10.93
CA CYS A 73 6.05 3.53 11.01
C CYS A 73 6.66 4.37 9.89
N ALA A 74 5.87 5.29 9.35
CA ALA A 74 6.38 6.31 8.43
C ALA A 74 5.78 7.69 8.74
N THR A 75 6.46 8.70 8.20
CA THR A 75 6.05 10.10 8.28
C THR A 75 5.75 10.65 6.90
N GLY A 76 4.97 11.71 6.83
CA GLY A 76 4.73 12.50 5.62
C GLY A 76 4.52 13.97 5.95
N ASP A 77 4.31 14.79 4.94
CA ASP A 77 3.88 16.18 5.09
C ASP A 77 2.39 16.24 5.46
N THR A 78 1.62 15.24 5.02
CA THR A 78 0.20 15.05 5.35
C THR A 78 -0.05 13.65 5.91
N LEU A 79 -1.21 13.46 6.56
CA LEU A 79 -1.64 12.15 7.02
C LEU A 79 -1.78 11.14 5.86
N ALA A 80 -2.33 11.57 4.73
CA ALA A 80 -2.51 10.74 3.53
C ALA A 80 -1.16 10.26 2.98
N GLN A 81 -0.18 11.16 2.92
CA GLN A 81 1.17 10.82 2.53
C GLN A 81 1.87 9.90 3.54
N ALA A 82 1.68 10.13 4.86
CA ALA A 82 2.24 9.28 5.91
C ALA A 82 1.71 7.84 5.80
N ILE A 83 0.40 7.67 5.57
CA ILE A 83 -0.24 6.36 5.33
C ILE A 83 0.37 5.69 4.11
N THR A 84 0.45 6.42 2.99
CA THR A 84 0.99 5.88 1.74
C THR A 84 2.45 5.47 1.88
N ASN A 85 3.25 6.25 2.62
CA ASN A 85 4.64 5.91 2.92
C ASN A 85 4.75 4.65 3.77
N ALA A 86 3.96 4.54 4.85
CA ALA A 86 4.01 3.37 5.72
C ALA A 86 3.55 2.09 5.00
N ALA A 87 2.52 2.21 4.16
CA ALA A 87 2.06 1.12 3.30
C ALA A 87 3.13 0.69 2.28
N TYR A 88 3.88 1.63 1.72
CA TYR A 88 4.99 1.30 0.82
C TYR A 88 6.12 0.57 1.53
N GLU A 89 6.49 1.00 2.73
CA GLU A 89 7.48 0.31 3.57
C GLU A 89 7.07 -1.14 3.86
N ILE A 90 5.78 -1.41 4.10
CA ILE A 90 5.25 -2.78 4.23
C ILE A 90 5.52 -3.58 2.96
N VAL A 91 5.21 -3.02 1.78
CA VAL A 91 5.41 -3.71 0.49
C VAL A 91 6.89 -4.01 0.25
N GLU A 92 7.77 -3.04 0.50
CA GLU A 92 9.22 -3.22 0.38
C GLU A 92 9.70 -4.33 1.33
N GLN A 93 9.36 -4.28 2.62
CA GLN A 93 9.79 -5.30 3.59
C GLN A 93 9.28 -6.71 3.25
N HIS A 94 8.05 -6.86 2.76
CA HIS A 94 7.54 -8.15 2.30
C HIS A 94 8.25 -8.65 1.04
N SER A 95 8.64 -7.76 0.13
CA SER A 95 9.42 -8.15 -1.04
C SER A 95 10.80 -8.75 -0.67
N PHE A 96 11.41 -8.24 0.40
CA PHE A 96 12.65 -8.81 0.97
C PHE A 96 12.42 -10.17 1.64
N LEU A 97 11.28 -10.38 2.30
CA LEU A 97 10.93 -11.67 2.93
C LEU A 97 10.61 -12.76 1.90
N ASP A 98 9.93 -12.43 0.80
CA ASP A 98 9.68 -13.39 -0.28
C ASP A 98 10.96 -13.82 -0.99
N SER A 99 11.90 -12.90 -1.23
CA SER A 99 13.19 -13.25 -1.85
C SER A 99 14.07 -14.11 -0.93
N THR A 100 14.16 -13.80 0.37
CA THR A 100 14.92 -14.62 1.33
C THR A 100 14.33 -16.01 1.53
N ARG A 101 13.00 -16.17 1.51
CA ARG A 101 12.35 -17.50 1.52
C ARG A 101 12.63 -18.33 0.27
N LEU A 102 12.80 -17.69 -0.89
CA LEU A 102 13.20 -18.38 -2.12
C LEU A 102 14.63 -18.92 -2.04
N TRP A 103 15.56 -18.16 -1.45
CA TRP A 103 16.94 -18.61 -1.24
C TRP A 103 17.04 -19.75 -0.22
N GLN A 104 16.22 -19.74 0.84
CA GLN A 104 16.17 -20.83 1.83
C GLN A 104 15.65 -22.15 1.27
N LYS A 105 14.90 -22.14 0.15
CA LYS A 105 14.43 -23.37 -0.51
C LYS A 105 15.42 -23.92 -1.55
N LEU A 106 16.49 -23.19 -1.86
CA LEU A 106 17.47 -23.54 -2.88
C LEU A 106 18.83 -23.96 -2.30
N CYS A 107 18.99 -23.96 -0.97
CA CYS A 107 20.18 -24.43 -0.24
C CYS A 107 19.88 -25.74 0.49
#